data_AF-A0A0Q0VGG9-F1
#
_entry.id   AF-A0A0Q0VGG9-F1
#
_cell.length_a   1.000
_cell.length_b   1.000
_cell.length_c   1.000
_cell.angle_alpha   90.00
_cell.angle_beta   90.00
_cell.angle_gamma   90.00
#
_symmetry.space_group_name_H-M   'P 1'
#
loop_
_entity.id
_entity.type
_entity.pdbx_description
1 polymer ?
#
loop_
_entity_poly.entity_id
_entity_poly.type
_entity_poly.pdbx_seq_one_letter_code
_entity_poly.pdbx_strand_id
1 'polypeptide(L)'
;MSLMDRFPLPGQTRFFTLRLLRTGSCLLVDHIADLRAAWAAMVAEHPTICGAMVVLPDHLHAVLTLPPGPRAVSVRWSQLRRDFAGRVAPEAPETIWQPEILIEPLPDAAAVNRALAFCWEAPVRLGLAKHPEDWPYSSLHRDLRIAARRRMGA
;
A
#
# COMPACT_ATOMS: atom_id res chain seq x y z
N MET A 1 4.54 -11.61 -21.67
CA MET A 1 3.64 -11.88 -20.52
C MET A 1 3.45 -10.60 -19.73
N SER A 2 2.24 -10.05 -19.71
CA SER A 2 1.92 -8.73 -19.11
C SER A 2 2.04 -8.79 -17.58
N LEU A 3 2.18 -7.64 -16.91
CA LEU A 3 2.06 -7.49 -15.45
C LEU A 3 0.78 -8.15 -14.88
N MET A 4 -0.23 -8.38 -15.75
CA MET A 4 -1.53 -9.00 -15.48
C MET A 4 -1.48 -10.44 -14.94
N ASP A 5 -0.46 -11.24 -15.24
CA ASP A 5 -0.41 -12.67 -14.82
C ASP A 5 -0.22 -12.86 -13.29
N ARG A 6 -0.20 -11.77 -12.53
CA ARG A 6 -0.14 -11.73 -11.05
C ARG A 6 -1.43 -11.33 -10.36
N PHE A 7 -2.45 -10.91 -11.12
CA PHE A 7 -3.66 -10.29 -10.57
C PHE A 7 -4.85 -11.21 -10.79
N PRO A 8 -5.15 -12.12 -9.86
CA PRO A 8 -5.97 -13.28 -10.16
C PRO A 8 -7.45 -12.91 -10.38
N LEU A 9 -7.91 -11.73 -9.94
CA LEU A 9 -9.34 -11.44 -9.77
C LEU A 9 -9.68 -9.94 -9.96
N PRO A 10 -9.76 -9.42 -11.21
CA PRO A 10 -10.47 -8.17 -11.50
C PRO A 10 -11.87 -8.19 -10.88
N GLY A 11 -12.31 -7.08 -10.26
CA GLY A 11 -13.57 -7.01 -9.50
C GLY A 11 -13.46 -7.30 -7.99
N GLN A 12 -12.40 -7.97 -7.53
CA GLN A 12 -12.09 -8.12 -6.08
C GLN A 12 -10.93 -7.21 -5.62
N THR A 13 -10.29 -6.55 -6.58
CA THR A 13 -9.17 -5.64 -6.35
C THR A 13 -9.69 -4.21 -6.14
N ARG A 14 -9.09 -3.50 -5.19
CA ARG A 14 -9.45 -2.12 -4.86
C ARG A 14 -8.20 -1.27 -4.66
N PHE A 15 -8.32 0.01 -4.93
CA PHE A 15 -7.34 1.02 -4.54
C PHE A 15 -7.74 1.64 -3.19
N PHE A 16 -6.76 1.86 -2.34
CA PHE A 16 -6.92 2.37 -0.98
C PHE A 16 -6.03 3.58 -0.78
N THR A 17 -6.55 4.58 -0.07
CA THR A 17 -5.72 5.63 0.52
C THR A 17 -5.93 5.66 2.03
N LEU A 18 -4.84 5.49 2.78
CA LEU A 18 -4.82 5.61 4.23
C LEU A 18 -4.03 6.87 4.60
N ARG A 19 -4.64 7.79 5.35
CA ARG A 19 -4.03 9.09 5.69
C ARG A 19 -3.84 9.24 7.19
N LEU A 20 -2.76 9.90 7.58
CA LEU A 20 -2.59 10.44 8.92
C LEU A 20 -3.52 11.63 9.14
N LEU A 21 -3.89 11.86 10.39
CA LEU A 21 -4.75 12.98 10.79
C LEU A 21 -4.07 14.32 10.53
N ARG A 22 -2.77 14.42 10.84
CA ARG A 22 -1.96 15.61 10.59
C ARG A 22 -1.35 15.57 9.19
N THR A 23 -1.94 16.33 8.28
CA THR A 23 -1.36 16.59 6.94
C THR A 23 0.03 17.22 7.06
N GLY A 24 0.96 16.81 6.20
CA GLY A 24 2.35 17.26 6.20
C GLY A 24 3.25 16.61 7.26
N SER A 25 2.73 15.64 8.02
CA SER A 25 3.53 14.80 8.90
C SER A 25 4.49 13.90 8.10
N CYS A 26 5.62 13.52 8.70
CA CYS A 26 6.54 12.51 8.14
C CYS A 26 6.48 11.16 8.87
N LEU A 27 5.53 11.01 9.80
CA LEU A 27 5.48 9.88 10.73
C LEU A 27 5.53 8.51 10.04
N LEU A 28 4.91 8.33 8.87
CA LEU A 28 4.93 7.03 8.17
C LEU A 28 6.32 6.67 7.65
N VAL A 29 7.08 7.65 7.16
CA VAL A 29 8.43 7.44 6.61
C VAL A 29 9.48 7.44 7.71
N ASP A 30 9.33 8.28 8.73
CA ASP A 30 10.20 8.34 9.91
C ASP A 30 10.16 7.00 10.67
N HIS A 31 8.99 6.36 10.72
CA HIS A 31 8.77 5.06 11.37
C HIS A 31 8.48 3.93 10.36
N ILE A 32 9.14 3.94 9.20
CA ILE A 32 8.89 2.95 8.15
C ILE A 32 9.12 1.50 8.62
N ALA A 33 10.04 1.27 9.56
CA ALA A 33 10.30 -0.04 10.12
C ALA A 33 9.08 -0.55 10.91
N ASP A 34 8.47 0.30 11.73
CA ASP A 34 7.27 -0.03 12.50
C ASP A 34 6.07 -0.26 11.59
N LEU A 35 5.90 0.56 10.54
CA LEU A 35 4.84 0.37 9.55
C LEU A 35 5.00 -0.96 8.81
N ARG A 36 6.22 -1.33 8.44
CA ARG A 36 6.53 -2.63 7.81
C ARG A 36 6.25 -3.80 8.75
N ALA A 37 6.57 -3.67 10.03
CA ALA A 37 6.28 -4.70 11.03
C ALA A 37 4.76 -4.88 11.23
N ALA A 38 4.01 -3.78 11.35
CA ALA A 38 2.55 -3.81 11.44
C ALA A 38 1.92 -4.41 10.17
N TRP A 39 2.43 -4.06 8.99
CA TRP A 39 2.00 -4.64 7.72
C TRP A 39 2.26 -6.15 7.67
N ALA A 40 3.45 -6.60 8.07
CA ALA A 40 3.80 -8.02 8.09
C ALA A 40 2.92 -8.83 9.03
N ALA A 41 2.64 -8.32 10.24
CA ALA A 41 1.73 -8.95 11.20
C ALA A 41 0.31 -9.09 10.63
N MET A 42 -0.22 -8.00 10.06
CA MET A 42 -1.54 -8.00 9.44
C MET A 42 -1.64 -8.97 8.26
N VAL A 43 -0.62 -9.06 7.40
CA VAL A 43 -0.62 -10.03 6.28
C VAL A 43 -0.55 -11.47 6.78
N ALA A 44 0.16 -11.75 7.88
CA ALA A 44 0.26 -13.08 8.46
C ALA A 44 -1.10 -13.59 8.99
N GLU A 45 -1.89 -12.71 9.62
CA GLU A 45 -3.22 -13.06 10.14
C GLU A 45 -4.34 -12.96 9.10
N HIS A 46 -4.17 -12.05 8.13
CA HIS A 46 -5.17 -11.74 7.12
C HIS A 46 -4.54 -11.77 5.73
N PRO A 47 -4.49 -12.95 5.08
CA PRO A 47 -3.86 -13.11 3.77
C PRO A 47 -4.31 -12.05 2.77
N THR A 48 -3.36 -11.32 2.21
CA THR A 48 -3.60 -10.13 1.39
C THR A 48 -2.68 -10.13 0.19
N ILE A 49 -3.24 -10.00 -1.01
CA ILE A 49 -2.43 -9.85 -2.23
C ILE A 49 -2.19 -8.36 -2.43
N CYS A 50 -0.93 -7.94 -2.28
CA CYS A 50 -0.50 -6.57 -2.51
C CYS A 50 0.03 -6.39 -3.94
N GLY A 51 -0.78 -5.76 -4.77
CA GLY A 51 -0.44 -5.39 -6.14
C GLY A 51 0.61 -4.30 -6.21
N ALA A 52 0.27 -3.14 -5.66
CA ALA A 52 1.20 -2.05 -5.44
C ALA A 52 0.94 -1.43 -4.07
N MET A 53 1.98 -0.87 -3.48
CA MET A 53 1.93 0.00 -2.33
C MET A 53 3.02 1.05 -2.45
N VAL A 54 2.70 2.28 -2.07
CA VAL A 54 3.66 3.35 -1.84
C VAL A 54 3.34 3.99 -0.50
N VAL A 55 4.37 4.18 0.31
CA VAL A 55 4.28 4.92 1.57
C VAL A 55 4.86 6.30 1.33
N LEU A 56 4.05 7.31 1.59
CA LEU A 56 4.39 8.73 1.51
C LEU A 56 4.47 9.27 2.96
N PRO A 57 4.96 10.50 3.18
CA PRO A 57 5.19 11.02 4.54
C PRO A 57 3.99 10.91 5.49
N ASP A 58 2.80 11.28 5.01
CA ASP A 58 1.56 11.34 5.79
C ASP A 58 0.42 10.44 5.28
N HIS A 59 0.64 9.68 4.22
CA HIS A 59 -0.35 8.74 3.72
C HIS A 59 0.29 7.59 2.95
N LEU A 60 -0.49 6.55 2.69
CA LEU A 60 -0.09 5.49 1.77
C LEU A 60 -1.19 5.25 0.76
N HIS A 61 -0.77 4.81 -0.42
CA HIS A 61 -1.66 4.25 -1.43
C HIS A 61 -1.39 2.76 -1.58
N ALA A 62 -2.44 1.98 -1.79
CA ALA A 62 -2.32 0.54 -1.99
C ALA A 62 -3.33 0.01 -2.99
N VAL A 63 -2.89 -0.88 -3.89
CA VAL A 63 -3.74 -1.71 -4.75
C VAL A 63 -3.74 -3.11 -4.15
N LEU A 64 -4.85 -3.52 -3.54
CA LEU A 64 -4.95 -4.82 -2.88
C LEU A 64 -6.08 -5.67 -3.48
N THR A 65 -5.82 -6.96 -3.65
CA THR A 65 -6.86 -7.97 -3.86
C THR A 65 -7.14 -8.66 -2.52
N LEU A 66 -8.40 -8.59 -2.09
CA LEU A 66 -8.84 -9.11 -0.80
C LEU A 66 -9.73 -10.34 -1.00
N PRO A 67 -9.77 -11.29 -0.05
CA PRO A 67 -10.75 -12.36 -0.08
C PRO A 67 -12.17 -11.79 -0.01
N PRO A 68 -13.18 -12.52 -0.51
CA PRO A 68 -14.57 -12.11 -0.37
C PRO A 68 -14.99 -12.08 1.10
N GLY A 69 -15.92 -11.19 1.44
CA GLY A 69 -16.54 -11.14 2.75
C GLY A 69 -16.70 -9.73 3.31
N PRO A 70 -17.70 -9.52 4.20
CA PRO A 70 -18.13 -8.20 4.64
C PRO A 70 -17.07 -7.47 5.49
N ARG A 71 -16.13 -8.21 6.08
CA ARG A 71 -15.10 -7.66 6.96
C ARG A 71 -13.70 -7.63 6.34
N ALA A 72 -13.55 -8.05 5.08
CA ALA A 72 -12.24 -8.20 4.46
C ALA A 72 -11.41 -6.91 4.47
N VAL A 73 -12.05 -5.76 4.26
CA VAL A 73 -11.41 -4.45 4.33
C VAL A 73 -11.12 -4.04 5.77
N SER A 74 -12.13 -4.08 6.64
CA SER A 74 -12.05 -3.46 7.96
C SER A 74 -11.08 -4.15 8.91
N VAL A 75 -10.96 -5.48 8.88
CA VAL A 75 -10.04 -6.19 9.78
C VAL A 75 -8.58 -5.84 9.51
N ARG A 76 -8.19 -5.79 8.23
CA ARG A 76 -6.81 -5.51 7.79
C ARG A 76 -6.39 -4.10 8.19
N TRP A 77 -7.19 -3.11 7.81
CA TRP A 77 -6.83 -1.72 8.09
C TRP A 77 -6.96 -1.37 9.57
N SER A 78 -7.93 -1.93 10.29
CA SER A 78 -8.03 -1.73 11.74
C SER A 78 -6.82 -2.31 12.48
N GLN A 79 -6.35 -3.50 12.08
CA GLN A 79 -5.15 -4.09 12.67
C GLN A 79 -3.91 -3.27 12.33
N LEU A 80 -3.66 -2.97 11.05
CA LEU A 80 -2.51 -2.16 10.64
C LEU A 80 -2.44 -0.83 11.41
N ARG A 81 -3.57 -0.12 11.48
CA ARG A 81 -3.67 1.17 12.18
C ARG A 81 -3.33 1.04 13.66
N ARG A 82 -3.93 0.04 14.33
CA ARG A 82 -3.73 -0.23 15.76
C ARG A 82 -2.28 -0.58 16.06
N ASP A 83 -1.71 -1.52 15.30
CA ASP A 83 -0.37 -2.04 15.54
C ASP A 83 0.71 -1.00 15.26
N PHE A 84 0.54 -0.19 14.21
CA PHE A 84 1.44 0.93 13.96
C PHE A 84 1.31 1.99 15.05
N ALA A 85 0.08 2.41 15.37
CA ALA A 85 -0.15 3.46 16.35
C ALA A 85 0.39 3.10 17.74
N GLY A 86 0.21 1.85 18.18
CA GLY A 86 0.75 1.36 19.45
C GLY A 86 2.28 1.37 19.51
N ARG A 87 2.98 1.36 18.37
CA ARG A 87 4.45 1.44 18.30
C ARG A 87 4.97 2.88 18.33
N VAL A 88 4.28 3.80 17.66
CA VAL A 88 4.80 5.15 17.41
C VAL A 88 4.15 6.24 18.26
N ALA A 89 2.97 5.97 18.82
CA ALA A 89 2.20 6.89 19.65
C ALA A 89 1.44 6.13 20.76
N PRO A 90 2.14 5.38 21.64
CA PRO A 90 1.50 4.53 22.64
C PRO A 90 0.58 5.28 23.61
N GLU A 91 0.85 6.56 23.86
CA GLU A 91 0.06 7.40 24.77
C GLU A 91 -1.22 7.98 24.12
N ALA A 92 -1.34 7.94 22.78
CA ALA A 92 -2.48 8.49 22.05
C ALA A 92 -2.71 7.81 20.67
N PRO A 93 -2.80 6.48 20.60
CA PRO A 93 -2.77 5.73 19.34
C PRO A 93 -3.96 6.03 18.41
N GLU A 94 -5.12 6.39 18.97
CA GLU A 94 -6.32 6.74 18.22
C GLU A 94 -6.23 8.08 17.48
N THR A 95 -5.21 8.89 17.78
CA THR A 95 -5.13 10.28 17.28
C THR A 95 -4.34 10.45 15.99
N ILE A 96 -3.63 9.41 15.53
CA ILE A 96 -2.68 9.57 14.41
C ILE A 96 -3.30 9.37 13.03
N TRP A 97 -4.41 8.63 12.93
CA TRP A 97 -5.03 8.25 11.65
C TRP A 97 -6.29 9.07 11.38
N GLN A 98 -6.55 9.40 10.12
CA GLN A 98 -7.90 9.83 9.73
C GLN A 98 -8.89 8.68 9.93
N PRO A 99 -10.10 8.93 10.44
CA PRO A 99 -11.10 7.88 10.62
C PRO A 99 -11.44 7.17 9.30
N GLU A 100 -11.61 7.94 8.23
CA GLU A 100 -12.00 7.44 6.92
C GLU A 100 -10.85 6.74 6.18
N ILE A 101 -11.22 5.75 5.36
CA ILE A 101 -10.35 5.10 4.38
C ILE A 101 -10.99 5.38 3.03
N LEU A 102 -10.26 5.99 2.11
CA LEU A 102 -10.75 6.13 0.74
C LEU A 102 -10.57 4.79 0.03
N ILE A 103 -11.65 4.29 -0.59
CA ILE A 103 -11.69 2.99 -1.24
C ILE A 103 -12.30 3.15 -2.62
N GLU A 104 -11.56 2.73 -3.64
CA GLU A 104 -12.00 2.77 -5.03
C GLU A 104 -12.02 1.35 -5.62
N PRO A 105 -13.18 0.82 -6.05
CA PRO A 105 -13.27 -0.47 -6.73
C PRO A 105 -12.53 -0.45 -8.08
N LEU A 106 -11.86 -1.55 -8.42
CA LEU A 106 -11.18 -1.73 -9.70
C LEU A 106 -11.87 -2.86 -10.48
N PRO A 107 -12.88 -2.54 -11.30
CA PRO A 107 -13.78 -3.53 -11.89
C PRO A 107 -13.12 -4.38 -12.98
N ASP A 108 -12.10 -3.84 -13.64
CA ASP A 108 -11.43 -4.47 -14.76
C ASP A 108 -9.91 -4.27 -14.71
N ALA A 109 -9.21 -4.94 -15.61
CA ALA A 109 -7.75 -4.91 -15.67
C ALA A 109 -7.20 -3.54 -16.11
N ALA A 110 -7.96 -2.73 -16.86
CA ALA A 110 -7.54 -1.40 -17.25
C ALA A 110 -7.56 -0.44 -16.05
N ALA A 111 -8.58 -0.53 -15.19
CA ALA A 111 -8.66 0.19 -13.93
C ALA A 111 -7.51 -0.21 -12.99
N VAL A 112 -7.20 -1.51 -12.90
CA VAL A 112 -6.05 -1.99 -12.12
C VAL A 112 -4.75 -1.38 -12.63
N ASN A 113 -4.50 -1.41 -13.94
CA ASN A 113 -3.27 -0.85 -14.51
C ASN A 113 -3.12 0.65 -14.24
N ARG A 114 -4.21 1.43 -14.36
CA ARG A 114 -4.19 2.86 -14.00
C ARG A 114 -3.87 3.07 -12.53
N ALA A 115 -4.43 2.26 -11.63
CA ALA A 115 -4.19 2.38 -10.20
C ALA A 115 -2.75 1.97 -9.82
N LEU A 116 -2.18 0.95 -10.47
CA LEU A 116 -0.77 0.58 -10.28
C LEU A 116 0.17 1.72 -10.70
N ALA A 117 -0.04 2.28 -11.89
CA ALA A 117 0.75 3.41 -12.39
C ALA A 117 0.61 4.63 -11.47
N PHE A 118 -0.62 4.99 -11.08
CA PHE A 118 -0.87 6.08 -10.13
C PHE A 118 -0.12 5.90 -8.81
N CYS A 119 -0.12 4.68 -8.27
CA CYS A 119 0.57 4.35 -7.03
C CYS A 119 2.09 4.56 -7.15
N TRP A 120 2.72 4.07 -8.22
CA TRP A 120 4.17 4.22 -8.40
C TRP A 120 4.60 5.64 -8.76
N GLU A 121 3.77 6.39 -9.47
CA GLU A 121 4.03 7.80 -9.85
C GLU A 121 3.78 8.80 -8.70
N ALA A 122 3.13 8.37 -7.60
CA ALA A 122 2.75 9.28 -6.53
C ALA A 122 3.93 10.07 -5.92
N PRO A 123 5.11 9.48 -5.63
CA PRO A 123 6.26 10.24 -5.13
C PRO A 123 6.74 11.32 -6.09
N VAL A 124 6.73 11.05 -7.40
CA VAL A 124 7.14 12.00 -8.44
C VAL A 124 6.14 13.16 -8.53
N ARG A 125 4.84 12.84 -8.56
CA ARG A 125 3.76 13.84 -8.60
C ARG A 125 3.75 14.76 -7.38
N LEU A 126 4.27 14.29 -6.25
CA LEU A 126 4.40 15.05 -5.02
C LEU A 126 5.76 15.76 -4.88
N GLY A 127 6.66 15.63 -5.86
CA GLY A 127 7.99 16.24 -5.84
C GLY A 127 8.97 15.61 -4.85
N LEU A 128 8.67 14.40 -4.35
CA LEU A 128 9.49 13.67 -3.38
C LEU A 128 10.64 12.88 -4.04
N ALA A 129 10.53 12.63 -5.34
CA ALA A 129 11.49 11.88 -6.14
C ALA A 129 11.50 12.39 -7.59
N LYS A 130 12.61 12.20 -8.30
CA LYS A 130 12.70 12.54 -9.74
C LYS A 130 12.11 11.42 -10.61
N HIS A 131 12.38 10.18 -10.22
CA HIS A 131 11.85 8.98 -10.87
C HIS A 131 11.16 8.07 -9.84
N PRO A 132 10.18 7.24 -10.24
CA PRO A 132 9.49 6.33 -9.32
C PRO A 132 10.43 5.40 -8.53
N GLU A 133 11.50 4.93 -9.17
CA GLU A 133 12.53 4.07 -8.56
C GLU A 133 13.42 4.78 -7.54
N ASP A 134 13.49 6.12 -7.53
CA ASP A 134 14.28 6.85 -6.54
C ASP A 134 13.61 6.84 -5.16
N TRP A 135 12.30 6.53 -5.09
CA TRP A 135 11.57 6.49 -3.83
C TRP A 135 11.69 5.12 -3.14
N PRO A 136 12.37 5.01 -1.98
CA PRO A 136 12.69 3.72 -1.37
C PRO A 136 11.47 3.01 -0.75
N TYR A 137 10.39 3.74 -0.50
CA TYR A 137 9.21 3.24 0.23
C TYR A 137 8.09 2.83 -0.71
N SER A 138 8.44 2.11 -1.78
CA SER A 138 7.53 1.61 -2.79
C SER A 138 7.70 0.12 -3.03
N SER A 139 6.59 -0.57 -3.27
CA SER A 139 6.58 -1.94 -3.81
C SER A 139 7.21 -2.07 -5.20
N LEU A 140 7.43 -0.96 -5.92
CA LEU A 140 8.06 -0.95 -7.24
C LEU A 140 9.41 -1.69 -7.25
N HIS A 141 10.22 -1.54 -6.19
CA HIS A 141 11.50 -2.23 -6.01
C HIS A 141 11.40 -3.75 -6.05
N ARG A 142 10.32 -4.30 -5.49
CA ARG A 142 10.02 -5.74 -5.57
C ARG A 142 9.78 -6.13 -7.03
N ASP A 143 9.03 -5.34 -7.76
CA ASP A 143 8.60 -5.67 -9.13
C ASP A 143 9.75 -5.51 -10.13
N LEU A 144 10.59 -4.47 -9.99
CA LEU A 144 11.82 -4.30 -10.76
C LEU A 144 12.77 -5.49 -10.58
N ARG A 145 12.99 -5.93 -9.34
CA ARG A 145 13.84 -7.10 -9.02
C ARG A 145 13.30 -8.39 -9.63
N ILE A 146 11.99 -8.57 -9.66
CA ILE A 146 11.35 -9.74 -10.27
C ILE A 146 11.48 -9.69 -11.79
N ALA A 147 11.28 -8.51 -12.40
CA ALA A 147 11.46 -8.32 -13.83
C ALA A 147 12.92 -8.58 -14.26
N ALA A 148 13.90 -8.12 -13.48
CA ALA A 148 15.31 -8.38 -13.72
C ALA A 148 15.64 -9.88 -13.71
N ARG A 149 15.16 -10.63 -12.70
CA ARG A 149 15.37 -12.09 -12.62
C ARG A 149 14.78 -12.84 -13.82
N ARG A 150 13.63 -12.41 -14.33
CA ARG A 150 13.00 -13.03 -15.51
C ARG A 150 13.82 -12.83 -16.78
N ARG A 151 14.45 -11.66 -16.94
CA ARG A 151 15.31 -11.35 -18.10
C ARG A 151 16.62 -12.14 -18.09
N MET A 152 17.12 -12.52 -16.91
CA MET A 152 18.37 -13.28 -16.76
C MET A 152 18.19 -14.79 -16.88
N GLY A 153 16.97 -15.30 -16.76
CA GLY A 153 16.64 -16.73 -16.87
C GLY A 153 15.86 -17.09 -18.13
N ALA A 154 15.78 -16.19 -19.11
CA ALA A 154 15.14 -16.36 -20.41
C ALA A 154 16.19 -16.37 -21.52
#